data_AF-A0A7K3PJS5-F1
#
_entry.id   AF-A0A7K3PJS5-F1
#
_cell.length_a   1.000
_cell.length_b   1.000
_cell.length_c   1.000
_cell.angle_alpha   90.00
_cell.angle_beta   90.00
_cell.angle_gamma   90.00
#
_symmetry.space_group_name_H-M   'P 1'
#
loop_
_entity.id
_entity.type
_entity.pdbx_description
1 polymer ?
#
loop_
_entity_poly.entity_id
_entity_poly.type
_entity_poly.pdbx_seq_one_letter_code
_entity_poly.pdbx_strand_id
1 'polypeptide(L)' 'YRPDRWDARAWLVTASGATVAALLFLAAARDPAALHPGVIPLTAPTLPLWPAAAVLVGLLPAFVTPAPEPTVKTAVKEPS' A
#
# COMPACT_ATOMS: atom_id res chain seq x y z
N TYR A 1 30.71 5.35 1.03
CA TYR A 1 29.27 5.19 0.80
C TYR A 1 29.04 3.86 0.09
N ARG A 2 28.51 2.84 0.78
CA ARG A 2 28.05 1.61 0.13
C ARG A 2 26.54 1.81 -0.03
N PRO A 3 26.00 1.93 -1.24
CA PRO A 3 24.56 1.98 -1.39
C PRO A 3 24.03 0.67 -0.81
N ASP A 4 23.27 0.76 0.28
CA ASP A 4 22.65 -0.41 0.86
C ASP A 4 21.79 -1.06 -0.22
N ARG A 5 21.97 -2.36 -0.39
CA ARG A 5 21.21 -3.09 -1.39
C ARG A 5 19.77 -3.10 -0.94
N TRP A 6 18.87 -2.91 -1.91
CA TRP A 6 17.45 -2.92 -1.66
C TRP A 6 17.06 -4.30 -1.13
N ASP A 7 16.66 -4.36 0.13
CA ASP A 7 16.30 -5.61 0.78
C ASP A 7 15.01 -6.18 0.16
N ALA A 8 14.81 -7.49 0.27
CA ALA A 8 13.63 -8.19 -0.22
C ALA A 8 12.34 -7.55 0.31
N ARG A 9 12.34 -7.03 1.55
CA ARG A 9 11.21 -6.29 2.13
C ARG A 9 10.85 -5.05 1.32
N ALA A 10 11.87 -4.27 0.98
CA ALA A 10 11.66 -3.02 0.29
C ALA A 10 11.14 -3.27 -1.12
N TRP A 11 11.65 -4.33 -1.78
CA TRP A 11 11.07 -4.84 -3.03
C TRP A 11 9.61 -5.27 -2.89
N LEU A 12 9.25 -5.99 -1.83
CA LEU A 12 7.89 -6.51 -1.63
C LEU A 12 6.88 -5.37 -1.40
N VAL A 13 7.26 -4.36 -0.62
CA VAL A 13 6.46 -3.15 -0.39
C VAL A 13 6.27 -2.38 -1.70
N THR A 14 7.36 -2.14 -2.44
CA THR A 14 7.29 -1.42 -3.71
C THR A 14 6.49 -2.18 -4.77
N ALA A 15 6.68 -3.50 -4.88
CA ALA A 15 5.93 -4.34 -5.81
C ALA A 15 4.44 -4.40 -5.46
N SER A 16 4.08 -4.44 -4.17
CA SER A 16 2.70 -4.34 -3.72
C SER A 16 2.07 -3.02 -4.18
N GLY A 17 2.69 -1.89 -3.86
CA GLY A 17 2.20 -0.57 -4.28
C GLY A 17 2.07 -0.42 -5.80
N ALA A 18 3.08 -0.90 -6.55
CA ALA A 18 3.06 -0.89 -8.02
C ALA A 18 1.91 -1.75 -8.59
N THR A 19 1.65 -2.91 -7.99
CA THR A 19 0.54 -3.79 -8.37
C THR A 19 -0.81 -3.09 -8.15
N VAL A 20 -1.02 -2.47 -6.98
CA VAL A 20 -2.24 -1.69 -6.71
C VAL A 20 -2.42 -0.56 -7.70
N ALA A 21 -1.36 0.21 -7.96
CA ALA A 21 -1.40 1.32 -8.91
C ALA A 21 -1.77 0.84 -10.33
N ALA A 22 -1.19 -0.26 -10.80
CA ALA A 22 -1.50 -0.84 -12.11
C ALA A 22 -2.95 -1.33 -12.18
N LEU A 23 -3.45 -1.99 -11.13
CA LEU A 23 -4.84 -2.48 -11.08
C LEU A 23 -5.86 -1.35 -11.04
N LEU A 24 -5.58 -0.26 -10.30
CA LEU A 24 -6.44 0.92 -10.29
C LEU A 24 -6.40 1.68 -11.60
N PHE A 25 -5.22 1.79 -12.24
CA PHE A 25 -5.11 2.37 -13.58
C PHE A 25 -5.92 1.55 -14.60
N LEU A 26 -5.85 0.22 -14.54
CA LEU A 26 -6.65 -0.65 -15.39
C LEU A 26 -8.15 -0.49 -15.11
N ALA A 27 -8.54 -0.38 -13.83
CA ALA A 27 -9.94 -0.12 -13.47
C ALA A 27 -10.43 1.21 -14.06
N ALA A 28 -9.64 2.28 -13.93
CA ALA A 28 -9.96 3.58 -14.51
C ALA A 28 -10.06 3.54 -16.04
N ALA A 29 -9.24 2.75 -16.72
CA ALA A 29 -9.28 2.60 -18.16
C ALA A 29 -10.49 1.78 -18.66
N ARG A 30 -10.97 0.82 -17.86
CA ARG A 30 -12.07 -0.08 -18.22
C ARG A 30 -13.44 0.44 -17.84
N ASP A 31 -13.53 1.08 -16.68
CA ASP A 31 -14.77 1.66 -16.18
C ASP A 31 -14.47 2.96 -15.42
N PRO A 32 -14.28 4.08 -16.16
CA PRO A 32 -14.03 5.38 -15.56
C PRO A 32 -15.21 5.85 -14.69
N ALA A 33 -16.43 5.40 -14.99
CA ALA A 33 -17.65 5.79 -14.28
C ALA A 33 -17.70 5.14 -12.88
N ALA A 34 -17.16 3.93 -12.72
CA ALA A 34 -17.03 3.28 -11.42
C ALA A 34 -16.13 4.03 -10.42
N LEU A 35 -15.19 4.85 -10.90
CA LEU A 35 -14.34 5.71 -10.05
C LEU A 35 -14.83 7.16 -9.95
N HIS A 36 -15.81 7.55 -10.77
CA HIS A 36 -16.43 8.88 -10.76
C HIS A 36 -17.96 8.76 -10.69
N PRO A 37 -18.51 8.40 -9.51
CA PRO A 37 -19.94 8.32 -9.35
C PRO A 37 -20.59 9.69 -9.56
N GLY A 38 -21.47 9.79 -10.57
CA GLY A 38 -22.20 11.00 -10.87
C GLY A 38 -23.18 11.37 -9.75
N VAL A 39 -23.31 12.67 -9.47
CA VAL A 39 -24.24 13.19 -8.45
C VAL A 39 -25.67 13.41 -8.99
N ILE A 40 -25.91 13.11 -10.27
CA ILE A 40 -27.22 13.28 -10.92
C ILE A 40 -27.45 12.14 -11.93
N PRO A 41 -28.56 11.37 -11.81
CA PRO A 41 -29.47 11.30 -10.66
C PRO A 41 -28.78 10.67 -9.44
N LEU A 42 -29.21 11.04 -8.24
CA LEU A 42 -28.63 10.56 -6.97
C LEU A 42 -28.95 9.06 -6.79
N THR A 43 -28.03 8.21 -7.23
CA THR A 43 -28.10 6.76 -7.10
C THR A 43 -26.96 6.29 -6.22
N ALA A 44 -27.20 5.24 -5.42
CA ALA A 44 -26.15 4.68 -4.59
C ALA A 44 -25.04 4.16 -5.51
N PRO A 45 -23.78 4.63 -5.36
CA PRO A 45 -22.66 4.12 -6.13
C PRO A 45 -22.54 2.62 -5.88
N THR A 46 -22.51 1.83 -6.95
CA THR A 46 -22.21 0.40 -6.82
C THR A 46 -20.79 0.27 -6.31
N LEU A 47 -20.57 -0.49 -5.23
CA LEU A 47 -19.23 -0.74 -4.72
C LEU A 47 -18.45 -1.53 -5.77
N PRO A 48 -17.42 -0.96 -6.41
CA PRO A 48 -16.73 -1.66 -7.47
C PRO A 48 -15.80 -2.68 -6.79
N LEU A 49 -16.20 -3.96 -6.86
CA LEU A 49 -15.55 -5.07 -6.16
C LEU A 49 -14.08 -5.25 -6.61
N TRP A 50 -13.79 -4.95 -7.88
CA TRP A 50 -12.46 -5.05 -8.45
C TRP A 50 -11.47 -4.02 -7.87
N PRO A 51 -11.74 -2.69 -7.90
CA PRO A 51 -10.95 -1.70 -7.17
C PRO A 51 -10.80 -1.99 -5.68
N ALA A 52 -11.88 -2.45 -5.03
CA ALA A 52 -11.82 -2.81 -3.62
C ALA A 52 -10.82 -3.96 -3.38
N ALA A 53 -10.87 -5.01 -4.19
CA ALA A 53 -9.89 -6.10 -4.13
C ALA A 53 -8.45 -5.62 -4.40
N ALA A 54 -8.25 -4.70 -5.35
CA ALA A 54 -6.94 -4.11 -5.62
C ALA A 54 -6.38 -3.37 -4.39
N VAL A 55 -7.21 -2.62 -3.67
CA VAL A 55 -6.78 -1.95 -2.43
C VAL A 55 -6.41 -2.96 -1.34
N LEU A 56 -7.15 -4.06 -1.23
CA LEU A 56 -6.84 -5.13 -0.26
C LEU A 56 -5.48 -5.80 -0.54
N VAL A 57 -5.08 -5.94 -1.81
CA VAL A 57 -3.73 -6.41 -2.17
C VAL A 57 -2.65 -5.47 -1.63
N GLY A 58 -2.92 -4.16 -1.61
CA GLY A 58 -2.04 -3.15 -1.01
C GLY A 58 -1.74 -3.36 0.47
N LEU A 59 -2.60 -4.10 1.18
CA LEU A 59 -2.43 -4.42 2.60
C LEU A 59 -1.51 -5.63 2.84
N LEU A 60 -1.10 -6.37 1.80
CA LEU A 60 -0.21 -7.52 1.93
C LEU A 60 1.05 -7.24 2.75
N PRO A 61 1.76 -6.11 2.58
CA PRO A 61 2.94 -5.79 3.38
C PRO A 61 2.66 -5.78 4.87
N ALA A 62 1.49 -5.31 5.32
CA ALA A 62 1.15 -5.25 6.74
C ALA A 62 1.12 -6.63 7.42
N PHE A 63 0.88 -7.70 6.66
CA PHE A 63 0.88 -9.07 7.17
C PHE A 63 2.24 -9.77 7.08
N VAL A 64 3.09 -9.39 6.12
CA VAL A 64 4.38 -10.06 5.87
C VAL A 64 5.58 -9.30 6.45
N THR A 65 5.43 -8.02 6.79
CA THR A 65 6.50 -7.26 7.45
C THR A 65 6.54 -7.60 8.94
N PRO A 66 7.66 -8.10 9.48
CA PRO A 66 7.78 -8.35 10.91
C PRO A 66 7.86 -7.05 11.70
N ALA A 67 7.47 -7.14 12.98
CA ALA A 67 7.33 -6.01 13.88
C ALA A 67 8.64 -5.17 13.97
N PRO A 68 8.53 -3.85 14.14
CA PRO A 68 9.68 -3.01 14.43
C PRO A 68 10.43 -3.55 15.65
N GLU A 69 11.74 -3.70 15.55
CA GLU A 69 12.54 -4.04 16.73
C GLU A 69 12.41 -2.91 17.77
N PRO A 70 12.17 -3.24 19.06
CA PRO A 70 12.17 -2.24 20.10
C PRO A 70 13.50 -1.49 20.06
N THR A 71 13.45 -0.18 19.88
CA THR A 71 14.65 0.65 20.01
C THR A 71 15.12 0.54 21.45
N VAL A 72 16.16 -0.26 21.66
CA VAL A 72 16.89 -0.26 22.92
C VAL A 72 17.47 1.16 23.04
N LYS A 73 16.81 2.00 23.83
CA LYS A 73 17.44 3.22 24.33
C LYS A 73 18.61 2.75 25.18
N THR A 74 19.79 2.69 24.58
CA THR A 74 21.03 2.50 25.33
C THR A 74 21.10 3.69 26.28
N ALA A 75 20.78 3.46 27.55
CA ALA A 75 21.05 4.42 28.59
C ALA A 75 22.56 4.66 28.53
N VAL A 76 22.94 5.83 28.01
CA VAL A 76 24.31 6.33 28.08
C VAL A 76 24.65 6.34 29.55
N LYS A 77 25.43 5.35 29.98
CA LYS A 77 26.02 5.32 31.30
C LYS A 77 27.12 6.38 31.28
N GLU A 78 26.77 7.59 31.69
CA GLU A 78 27.80 8.61 31.96
C GLU A 78 28.75 8.05 33.02
N PRO A 79 30.07 8.01 32.73
CA PRO A 79 31.03 7.70 33.76
C PRO A 79 31.26 8.95 34.61
N SER A 80 30.81 8.94 35.86
CA SER A 80 31.41 9.76 36.91
C SER A 80 31.27 9.13 38.27
#